data_AF-A0A3N5WY66-F1
#
_entry.id   AF-A0A3N5WY66-F1
#
_cell.length_a   1.000
_cell.length_b   1.000
_cell.length_c   1.000
_cell.angle_alpha   90.00
_cell.angle_beta   90.00
_cell.angle_gamma   90.00
#
_symmetry.space_group_name_H-M   'P 1'
#
loop_
_entity.id
_entity.type
_entity.pdbx_description
1 polymer ?
#
loop_
_entity_poly.entity_id
_entity_poly.type
_entity_poly.pdbx_seq_one_letter_code
_entity_poly.pdbx_strand_id
1 'polypeptide(L)'
;ANFTYEVRPRTVRYRDALLEGGAIVLAGEEKEHRVGAGKRPSHQIANIADLCNDCGNCDVFCPEDGGPQNRKPRVFLFRDAFEADPGPGFYLERAGTGFRMLARQDGARAELRVEGDLAVFHDGSAELVFIGEESAPREMRPLPGAPNGHVVPVGLYLSMRALAEALLSDESASFPAARLAL
;
A
#
# COMPACT_ATOMS: atom_id res chain seq x y z
N ALA A 1 7.36 -16.65 -7.19
CA ALA A 1 7.85 -15.54 -8.02
C ALA A 1 8.06 -14.32 -7.13
N ASN A 2 9.29 -14.10 -6.68
CA ASN A 2 9.62 -13.00 -5.76
C ASN A 2 10.58 -12.05 -6.44
N PHE A 3 10.53 -10.78 -6.05
CA PHE A 3 11.42 -9.75 -6.54
C PHE A 3 11.84 -8.84 -5.39
N THR A 4 12.91 -8.09 -5.62
CA THR A 4 13.41 -7.09 -4.67
C THR A 4 13.08 -5.68 -5.14
N TYR A 5 12.84 -4.80 -4.19
CA TYR A 5 12.68 -3.37 -4.41
C TYR A 5 13.44 -2.60 -3.34
N GLU A 6 13.93 -1.43 -3.70
CA GLU A 6 14.61 -0.53 -2.78
C GLU A 6 13.60 0.45 -2.16
N VAL A 7 13.69 0.65 -0.85
CA VAL A 7 12.90 1.68 -0.17
C VAL A 7 13.77 2.40 0.86
N ARG A 8 13.65 3.73 0.90
CA ARG A 8 14.36 4.52 1.91
C ARG A 8 13.82 4.21 3.31
N PRO A 9 14.65 3.70 4.24
CA PRO A 9 14.22 3.39 5.59
C PRO A 9 13.77 4.65 6.32
N ARG A 10 12.58 4.59 6.92
CA ARG A 10 12.04 5.68 7.75
C ARG A 10 10.98 5.16 8.71
N THR A 11 10.84 5.85 9.84
CA THR A 11 9.72 5.65 10.76
C THR A 11 8.81 6.86 10.69
N VAL A 12 7.54 6.61 10.41
CA VAL A 12 6.50 7.64 10.32
C VAL A 12 5.55 7.47 11.50
N ARG A 13 5.31 8.55 12.25
CA ARG A 13 4.30 8.56 13.30
C ARG A 13 2.96 8.96 12.72
N TYR A 14 1.90 8.27 13.10
CA TYR A 14 0.56 8.49 12.56
C TYR A 14 -0.52 8.09 13.56
N ARG A 15 -1.75 8.52 13.29
CA ARG A 15 -2.98 8.03 13.93
C ARG A 15 -3.93 7.60 12.83
N ASP A 16 -4.72 6.57 13.09
CA ASP A 16 -5.84 6.25 12.20
C ASP A 16 -6.95 7.29 12.38
N ALA A 17 -7.79 7.42 11.36
CA ALA A 17 -8.95 8.30 11.43
C ALA A 17 -10.19 7.48 11.80
N LEU A 18 -11.11 8.07 12.54
CA LEU A 18 -12.34 7.44 13.00
C LEU A 18 -13.53 8.28 12.56
N LEU A 19 -14.51 7.62 11.95
CA LEU A 19 -15.79 8.23 11.59
C LEU A 19 -16.72 8.19 12.81
N GLU A 20 -17.00 9.35 13.40
CA GLU A 20 -17.93 9.51 14.52
C GLU A 20 -18.89 10.67 14.27
N GLY A 21 -20.20 10.42 14.43
CA GLY A 21 -21.20 11.47 14.37
C GLY A 21 -21.27 12.21 13.03
N GLY A 22 -20.86 11.55 11.93
CA GLY A 22 -20.82 12.13 10.59
C GLY A 22 -19.60 13.00 10.30
N ALA A 23 -18.61 13.03 11.20
CA ALA A 23 -17.33 13.68 11.00
C ALA A 23 -16.18 12.67 11.15
N ILE A 24 -15.06 12.94 10.49
CA ILE A 24 -13.85 12.13 10.64
C ILE A 24 -12.89 12.89 11.56
N VAL A 25 -12.39 12.21 12.59
CA VAL A 25 -11.40 12.73 13.53
C VAL A 25 -10.19 11.80 13.58
N LEU A 26 -8.99 12.36 13.78
CA LEU A 26 -7.83 11.54 14.12
C LEU A 26 -8.00 11.04 15.56
N ALA A 27 -8.10 9.72 15.72
CA ALA A 27 -8.44 9.10 16.99
C ALA A 27 -7.47 7.98 17.36
N GLY A 28 -7.54 7.54 18.62
CA GLY A 28 -6.70 6.46 19.15
C GLY A 28 -5.26 6.90 19.44
N GLU A 29 -4.42 5.93 19.79
CA GLU A 29 -3.02 6.15 20.12
C GLU A 29 -2.17 6.45 18.88
N GLU A 30 -1.10 7.22 19.07
CA GLU A 30 -0.09 7.40 18.01
C GLU A 30 0.67 6.09 17.79
N LYS A 31 0.76 5.69 16.52
CA LYS A 31 1.41 4.47 16.06
C LYS A 31 2.68 4.80 15.28
N GLU A 32 3.58 3.83 15.20
CA GLU A 32 4.75 3.90 14.33
C GLU A 32 4.53 3.03 13.09
N HIS A 33 4.69 3.61 11.90
CA HIS A 33 4.79 2.88 10.64
C HIS A 33 6.26 2.83 10.23
N ARG A 34 6.83 1.62 10.17
CA ARG A 34 8.23 1.40 9.81
C ARG A 34 8.33 0.96 8.36
N VAL A 35 8.89 1.82 7.53
CA VAL A 35 9.18 1.54 6.13
C VAL A 35 10.62 1.03 6.02
N GLY A 36 10.82 -0.10 5.33
CA GLY A 36 12.15 -0.64 5.06
C GLY A 36 12.89 -1.20 6.29
N ALA A 37 12.17 -1.70 7.31
CA ALA A 37 12.78 -2.31 8.48
C ALA A 37 13.40 -3.69 8.16
N GLY A 38 14.66 -3.95 8.54
CA GLY A 38 15.32 -5.24 8.32
C GLY A 38 16.85 -5.25 8.52
N LYS A 39 17.49 -6.42 8.34
CA LYS A 39 18.94 -6.65 8.56
C LYS A 39 19.87 -5.93 7.55
N ARG A 40 19.33 -5.41 6.44
CA ARG A 40 19.99 -4.48 5.51
C ARG A 40 18.96 -3.43 5.08
N PRO A 41 18.99 -2.21 5.64
CA PRO A 41 17.89 -1.26 5.50
C PRO A 41 17.98 -0.61 4.11
N SER A 42 17.30 -1.20 3.12
CA SER A 42 16.99 -0.63 1.79
C SER A 42 16.33 -1.70 0.90
N HIS A 43 16.88 -2.92 0.89
CA HIS A 43 16.38 -4.01 0.06
C HIS A 43 15.19 -4.71 0.73
N GLN A 44 14.03 -4.71 0.08
CA GLN A 44 12.82 -5.39 0.51
C GLN A 44 12.39 -6.45 -0.50
N ILE A 45 11.60 -7.43 -0.05
CA ILE A 45 11.08 -8.51 -0.89
C ILE A 45 9.58 -8.29 -1.09
N ALA A 46 9.10 -8.50 -2.31
CA ALA A 46 7.68 -8.63 -2.64
C ALA A 46 7.46 -9.87 -3.54
N ASN A 47 6.20 -10.29 -3.63
CA ASN A 47 5.75 -11.43 -4.42
C ASN A 47 4.95 -10.94 -5.64
N ILE A 48 5.22 -11.51 -6.81
CA ILE A 48 4.40 -11.28 -8.01
C ILE A 48 3.26 -12.29 -7.99
N ALA A 49 2.05 -11.81 -7.72
CA ALA A 49 0.89 -12.66 -7.50
C ALA A 49 0.53 -13.49 -8.75
N ASP A 50 0.58 -12.89 -9.94
CA ASP A 50 0.23 -13.52 -11.23
C ASP A 50 1.12 -14.74 -11.56
N LEU A 51 2.32 -14.78 -11.00
CA LEU A 51 3.33 -15.81 -11.25
C LEU A 51 3.54 -16.73 -10.03
N CYS A 52 2.80 -16.51 -8.95
CA CYS A 52 2.83 -17.34 -7.75
C CYS A 52 1.80 -18.47 -7.88
N ASN A 53 2.19 -19.68 -7.52
CA ASN A 53 1.30 -20.84 -7.43
C ASN A 53 1.13 -21.32 -5.98
N ASP A 54 1.53 -20.49 -5.01
CA ASP A 54 1.46 -20.74 -3.57
C ASP A 54 2.09 -22.08 -3.11
N CYS A 55 3.07 -22.60 -3.85
CA CYS A 55 3.73 -23.87 -3.53
C CYS A 55 4.58 -23.86 -2.25
N GLY A 56 4.82 -22.70 -1.64
CA GLY A 56 5.55 -22.58 -0.38
C GLY A 56 7.07 -22.69 -0.48
N ASN A 57 7.65 -22.99 -1.64
CA ASN A 57 9.10 -23.20 -1.76
C ASN A 57 9.92 -21.99 -1.29
N CYS A 58 9.41 -20.77 -1.45
CA CYS A 58 10.10 -19.57 -0.99
C CYS A 58 10.12 -19.37 0.51
N ASP A 59 9.28 -20.06 1.28
CA ASP A 59 9.31 -19.99 2.75
C ASP A 59 10.60 -20.60 3.31
N VAL A 60 11.02 -21.73 2.73
CA VAL A 60 12.25 -22.46 3.13
C VAL A 60 13.51 -21.60 2.98
N PHE A 61 13.56 -20.72 1.99
CA PHE A 61 14.73 -19.89 1.69
C PHE A 61 14.61 -18.45 2.21
N CYS A 62 13.48 -18.11 2.82
CA CYS A 62 13.25 -16.73 3.23
C CYS A 62 14.15 -16.39 4.42
N PRO A 63 14.90 -15.27 4.38
CA PRO A 63 15.66 -14.79 5.53
C PRO A 63 14.76 -14.26 6.67
N GLU A 64 13.44 -14.27 6.47
CA GLU A 64 12.38 -13.78 7.35
C GLU A 64 11.27 -14.83 7.48
N ASP A 65 10.57 -14.85 8.60
CA ASP A 65 9.57 -15.88 8.88
C ASP A 65 8.25 -15.70 8.09
N GLY A 66 7.69 -16.81 7.62
CA GLY A 66 6.33 -16.91 7.09
C GLY A 66 6.19 -16.80 5.57
N GLY A 67 7.30 -16.72 4.84
CA GLY A 67 7.33 -16.81 3.39
C GLY A 67 6.85 -15.54 2.64
N PRO A 68 7.53 -15.13 1.56
CA PRO A 68 7.14 -13.95 0.79
C PRO A 68 5.71 -14.01 0.23
N GLN A 69 5.22 -15.18 -0.13
CA GLN A 69 3.88 -15.38 -0.67
C GLN A 69 2.75 -15.08 0.34
N ASN A 70 3.03 -15.11 1.65
CA ASN A 70 2.03 -14.86 2.71
C ASN A 70 2.25 -13.55 3.45
N ARG A 71 3.50 -13.18 3.72
CA ARG A 71 3.85 -12.07 4.64
C ARG A 71 4.32 -10.80 3.95
N LYS A 72 4.76 -10.90 2.69
CA LYS A 72 5.29 -9.76 1.94
C LYS A 72 4.23 -9.20 1.00
N PRO A 73 4.39 -7.95 0.52
CA PRO A 73 3.45 -7.37 -0.41
C PRO A 73 3.27 -8.28 -1.64
N ARG A 74 2.02 -8.66 -1.92
CA ARG A 74 1.62 -9.36 -3.15
C ARG A 74 1.24 -8.30 -4.17
N VAL A 75 2.01 -8.21 -5.25
CA VAL A 75 1.82 -7.21 -6.30
C VAL A 75 1.32 -7.93 -7.56
N PHE A 76 0.22 -7.43 -8.11
CA PHE A 76 -0.36 -7.89 -9.35
C PHE A 76 0.15 -7.04 -10.52
N LEU A 77 0.52 -7.70 -11.61
CA LEU A 77 0.90 -7.06 -12.87
C LEU A 77 -0.32 -6.69 -13.70
N PHE A 78 -1.40 -7.48 -13.60
CA PHE A 78 -2.62 -7.27 -14.38
C PHE A 78 -3.80 -6.91 -13.48
N ARG A 79 -4.53 -5.87 -13.89
CA ARG A 79 -5.72 -5.41 -13.17
C ARG A 79 -6.78 -6.50 -13.06
N ASP A 80 -7.04 -7.21 -14.15
CA ASP A 80 -8.06 -8.25 -14.18
C ASP A 80 -7.69 -9.42 -13.24
N ALA A 81 -6.40 -9.72 -13.10
CA ALA A 81 -5.92 -10.72 -12.14
C ALA A 81 -6.14 -10.26 -10.69
N PHE A 82 -5.85 -8.98 -10.39
CA PHE A 82 -6.14 -8.40 -9.07
C PHE A 82 -7.63 -8.46 -8.72
N GLU A 83 -8.51 -8.15 -9.67
CA GLU A 83 -9.96 -8.18 -9.46
C GLU A 83 -10.50 -9.61 -9.31
N ALA A 84 -9.92 -10.59 -10.00
CA ALA A 84 -10.32 -11.99 -9.96
C ALA A 84 -9.82 -12.75 -8.72
N ASP A 85 -8.66 -12.40 -8.18
CA ASP A 85 -8.14 -12.96 -6.92
C ASP A 85 -8.96 -12.39 -5.75
N PRO A 86 -9.36 -13.17 -4.72
CA PRO A 86 -10.07 -12.66 -3.54
C PRO A 86 -9.15 -12.27 -2.38
N GLY A 87 -7.88 -12.67 -2.43
CA GLY A 87 -6.88 -12.52 -1.39
C GLY A 87 -6.22 -11.14 -1.38
N PRO A 88 -5.35 -10.89 -0.38
CA PRO A 88 -4.71 -9.60 -0.22
C PRO A 88 -3.72 -9.33 -1.36
N GLY A 89 -3.56 -8.06 -1.70
CA GLY A 89 -2.55 -7.61 -2.62
C GLY A 89 -2.75 -6.19 -3.11
N PHE A 90 -1.91 -5.83 -4.07
CA PHE A 90 -1.80 -4.48 -4.61
C PHE A 90 -1.73 -4.52 -6.13
N TYR A 91 -2.34 -3.54 -6.78
CA TYR A 91 -2.17 -3.29 -8.21
C TYR A 91 -1.76 -1.83 -8.39
N LEU A 92 -0.74 -1.57 -9.21
CA LEU A 92 -0.17 -0.25 -9.43
C LEU A 92 -0.18 0.09 -10.92
N GLU A 93 -0.61 1.30 -11.24
CA GLU A 93 -0.56 1.86 -12.59
C GLU A 93 -0.11 3.33 -12.57
N ARG A 94 0.53 3.78 -13.64
CA ARG A 94 0.77 5.22 -13.83
C ARG A 94 -0.54 5.93 -14.14
N ALA A 95 -0.66 7.16 -13.65
CA ALA A 95 -1.82 8.01 -13.89
C ALA A 95 -1.34 9.46 -14.00
N GLY A 96 -1.42 10.05 -15.19
CA GLY A 96 -0.89 11.39 -15.44
C GLY A 96 0.61 11.49 -15.09
N THR A 97 0.97 12.49 -14.29
CA THR A 97 2.34 12.68 -13.79
C THR A 97 2.66 11.88 -12.52
N GLY A 98 1.69 11.14 -11.98
CA GLY A 98 1.87 10.32 -10.79
C GLY A 98 1.36 8.89 -10.97
N PHE A 99 0.63 8.38 -9.99
CA PHE A 99 0.21 6.98 -9.98
C PHE A 99 -1.14 6.75 -9.31
N ARG A 100 -1.71 5.59 -9.61
CA ARG A 100 -2.87 5.03 -8.94
C ARG A 100 -2.53 3.64 -8.43
N MET A 101 -2.80 3.39 -7.16
CA MET A 101 -2.61 2.09 -6.53
C MET A 101 -3.92 1.60 -5.93
N LEU A 102 -4.28 0.37 -6.25
CA LEU A 102 -5.37 -0.38 -5.62
C LEU A 102 -4.78 -1.30 -4.56
N ALA A 103 -5.49 -1.46 -3.45
CA ALA A 103 -5.16 -2.41 -2.42
C ALA A 103 -6.40 -3.21 -2.01
N ARG A 104 -6.16 -4.47 -1.65
CA ARG A 104 -7.10 -5.29 -0.88
C ARG A 104 -6.38 -5.87 0.32
N GLN A 105 -6.92 -5.66 1.52
CA GLN A 105 -6.38 -6.17 2.79
C GLN A 105 -7.55 -6.58 3.67
N ASP A 106 -7.53 -7.80 4.21
CA ASP A 106 -8.58 -8.35 5.08
C ASP A 106 -10.02 -8.17 4.53
N GLY A 107 -10.17 -8.27 3.20
CA GLY A 107 -11.44 -8.08 2.48
C GLY A 107 -11.84 -6.63 2.24
N ALA A 108 -11.19 -5.65 2.86
CA ALA A 108 -11.39 -4.23 2.60
C ALA A 108 -10.61 -3.79 1.35
N ARG A 109 -11.23 -2.93 0.54
CA ARG A 109 -10.62 -2.31 -0.64
C ARG A 109 -10.21 -0.88 -0.32
N ALA A 110 -9.07 -0.47 -0.84
CA ALA A 110 -8.63 0.92 -0.81
C ALA A 110 -7.97 1.31 -2.13
N GLU A 111 -7.94 2.60 -2.39
CA GLU A 111 -7.26 3.16 -3.54
C GLU A 111 -6.55 4.46 -3.14
N LEU A 112 -5.35 4.62 -3.69
CA LEU A 112 -4.50 5.79 -3.53
C LEU A 112 -4.23 6.37 -4.91
N ARG A 113 -4.51 7.66 -5.09
CA ARG A 113 -4.08 8.44 -6.26
C ARG A 113 -3.08 9.48 -5.80
N VAL A 114 -1.97 9.62 -6.52
CA VAL A 114 -0.97 10.65 -6.28
C VAL A 114 -0.71 11.40 -7.57
N GLU A 115 -0.72 12.73 -7.50
CA GLU A 115 -0.38 13.63 -8.60
C GLU A 115 0.40 14.83 -8.04
N GLY A 116 1.67 14.95 -8.42
CA GLY A 116 2.60 15.88 -7.78
C GLY A 116 2.68 15.63 -6.27
N ASP A 117 2.45 16.68 -5.48
CA ASP A 117 2.44 16.60 -4.02
C ASP A 117 1.08 16.21 -3.42
N LEU A 118 0.03 16.10 -4.23
CA LEU A 118 -1.32 15.79 -3.77
C LEU A 118 -1.53 14.28 -3.76
N ALA A 119 -1.94 13.74 -2.60
CA ALA A 119 -2.34 12.35 -2.48
C ALA A 119 -3.77 12.24 -1.96
N VAL A 120 -4.60 11.46 -2.66
CA VAL A 120 -5.99 11.18 -2.29
C VAL A 120 -6.14 9.69 -2.02
N PHE A 121 -6.46 9.35 -0.79
CA PHE A 121 -6.72 8.00 -0.33
C PHE A 121 -8.22 7.80 -0.09
N HIS A 122 -8.78 6.69 -0.58
CA HIS A 122 -10.14 6.29 -0.23
C HIS A 122 -10.24 4.80 0.07
N ASP A 123 -11.12 4.43 0.99
CA ASP A 123 -11.35 3.04 1.42
C ASP A 123 -12.82 2.58 1.23
N GLY A 124 -13.58 3.33 0.42
CA GLY A 124 -15.01 3.12 0.21
C GLY A 124 -15.92 3.73 1.29
N SER A 125 -15.37 4.10 2.45
CA SER A 125 -16.09 4.77 3.54
C SER A 125 -15.65 6.22 3.75
N ALA A 126 -14.40 6.55 3.42
CA ALA A 126 -13.85 7.88 3.57
C ALA A 126 -12.90 8.25 2.44
N GLU A 127 -12.73 9.56 2.23
CA GLU A 127 -11.70 10.17 1.42
C GLU A 127 -10.80 11.03 2.31
N LEU A 128 -9.50 10.77 2.26
CA LEU A 128 -8.45 11.51 2.98
C LEU A 128 -7.51 12.14 1.97
N VAL A 129 -7.21 13.43 2.16
CA VAL A 129 -6.30 14.19 1.31
C VAL A 129 -5.03 14.51 2.08
N PHE A 130 -3.88 14.22 1.48
CA PHE A 130 -2.55 14.49 2.02
C PHE A 130 -1.76 15.38 1.07
N ILE A 131 -0.81 16.14 1.61
CA ILE A 131 0.10 17.01 0.84
C ILE A 131 1.55 16.64 1.18
N GLY A 132 2.42 16.59 0.16
CA GLY A 132 3.83 16.25 0.34
C GLY A 132 3.98 14.89 1.00
N GLU A 133 4.97 14.68 1.87
CA GLU A 133 5.17 13.42 2.62
C GLU A 133 4.45 13.38 3.97
N GLU A 134 3.46 14.25 4.21
CA GLU A 134 2.75 14.32 5.49
C GLU A 134 1.99 13.03 5.80
N SER A 135 2.02 12.62 7.08
CA SER A 135 1.26 11.48 7.60
C SER A 135 -0.11 11.85 8.15
N ALA A 136 -0.36 13.14 8.39
CA ALA A 136 -1.65 13.65 8.81
C ALA A 136 -2.43 14.17 7.59
N PRO A 137 -3.69 13.75 7.40
CA PRO A 137 -4.52 14.27 6.32
C PRO A 137 -4.85 15.75 6.54
N ARG A 138 -4.84 16.51 5.45
CA ARG A 138 -5.26 17.92 5.38
C ARG A 138 -6.77 18.06 5.30
N GLU A 139 -7.41 17.15 4.59
CA GLU A 139 -8.86 17.05 4.52
C GLU A 139 -9.30 15.61 4.78
N MET A 140 -10.44 15.45 5.44
CA MET A 140 -11.06 14.16 5.71
C MET A 140 -12.56 14.30 5.44
N ARG A 141 -13.09 13.47 4.55
CA ARG A 141 -14.49 13.52 4.11
C ARG A 141 -15.11 12.13 4.20
N PRO A 142 -16.19 11.93 4.98
CA PRO A 142 -16.93 10.67 4.93
C PRO A 142 -17.64 10.54 3.58
N LEU A 143 -17.70 9.31 3.07
CA LEU A 143 -18.45 8.97 1.87
C LEU A 143 -19.90 8.58 2.22
N PRO A 144 -20.85 8.75 1.28
CA PRO A 144 -22.24 8.34 1.51
C PRO A 144 -22.34 6.85 1.89
N GLY A 145 -23.07 6.56 2.97
CA GLY A 145 -23.27 5.20 3.46
C GLY A 145 -22.14 4.65 4.35
N ALA A 146 -21.12 5.46 4.66
CA ALA A 146 -20.05 5.06 5.57
C ALA A 146 -20.59 4.74 6.98
N PRO A 147 -20.24 3.59 7.56
CA PRO A 147 -20.77 3.19 8.86
C PRO A 147 -20.13 4.00 9.99
N ASN A 148 -20.95 4.45 10.95
CA ASN A 148 -20.43 5.10 12.16
C ASN A 148 -19.54 4.13 12.95
N GLY A 149 -18.41 4.63 13.44
CA GLY A 149 -17.36 3.82 14.07
C GLY A 149 -16.37 3.20 13.08
N HIS A 150 -16.47 3.48 11.78
CA HIS A 150 -15.50 3.04 10.78
C HIS A 150 -14.12 3.64 11.06
N VAL A 151 -13.10 2.79 11.09
CA VAL A 151 -11.69 3.18 11.22
C VAL A 151 -11.10 3.27 9.81
N VAL A 152 -10.68 4.47 9.42
CA VAL A 152 -9.96 4.71 8.17
C VAL A 152 -8.48 4.37 8.40
N PRO A 153 -7.92 3.38 7.70
CA PRO A 153 -6.59 2.84 7.99
C PRO A 153 -5.49 3.71 7.36
N VAL A 154 -5.03 4.73 8.09
CA VAL A 154 -3.93 5.61 7.64
C VAL A 154 -2.63 4.82 7.48
N GLY A 155 -2.43 3.76 8.26
CA GLY A 155 -1.31 2.83 8.07
C GLY A 155 -1.28 2.14 6.69
N LEU A 156 -2.45 1.87 6.10
CA LEU A 156 -2.55 1.31 4.74
C LEU A 156 -2.14 2.36 3.70
N TYR A 157 -2.58 3.61 3.84
CA TYR A 157 -2.11 4.72 3.01
C TYR A 157 -0.58 4.82 3.00
N LEU A 158 0.05 4.80 4.18
CA LEU A 158 1.52 4.88 4.29
C LEU A 158 2.21 3.69 3.61
N SER A 159 1.65 2.48 3.74
CA SER A 159 2.16 1.27 3.09
C SER A 159 2.06 1.34 1.57
N MET A 160 0.88 1.74 1.07
CA MET A 160 0.62 1.90 -0.37
C MET A 160 1.55 2.93 -0.99
N ARG A 161 1.69 4.10 -0.34
CA ARG A 161 2.57 5.16 -0.82
C ARG A 161 4.03 4.72 -0.88
N ALA A 162 4.55 4.16 0.22
CA ALA A 162 5.93 3.71 0.26
C ALA A 162 6.23 2.61 -0.76
N LEU A 163 5.29 1.66 -0.96
CA LEU A 163 5.44 0.61 -1.96
C LEU A 163 5.37 1.18 -3.38
N ALA A 164 4.42 2.05 -3.69
CA ALA A 164 4.30 2.64 -5.02
C ALA A 164 5.53 3.48 -5.39
N GLU A 165 6.00 4.34 -4.48
CA GLU A 165 7.23 5.13 -4.66
C GLU A 165 8.44 4.24 -4.93
N ALA A 166 8.57 3.15 -4.17
CA ALA A 166 9.66 2.19 -4.36
C ALA A 166 9.58 1.48 -5.72
N LEU A 167 8.41 0.98 -6.11
CA LEU A 167 8.20 0.26 -7.37
C LEU A 167 8.33 1.14 -8.61
N LEU A 168 8.12 2.45 -8.47
CA LEU A 168 8.26 3.44 -9.55
C LEU A 168 9.64 4.09 -9.60
N SER A 169 10.49 3.86 -8.58
CA SER A 169 11.85 4.40 -8.53
C SER A 169 12.76 3.74 -9.56
N ASP A 170 13.72 4.50 -10.09
CA ASP A 170 14.76 3.99 -10.99
C ASP A 170 15.70 2.98 -10.31
N GLU A 171 15.67 2.91 -8.97
CA GLU A 171 16.47 1.98 -8.16
C GLU A 171 15.80 0.61 -7.98
N SER A 172 14.59 0.40 -8.51
CA SER A 172 13.84 -0.86 -8.42
C SER A 172 14.39 -1.95 -9.35
N ALA A 173 15.57 -2.48 -9.02
CA ALA A 173 16.41 -3.32 -9.89
C ALA A 173 15.75 -4.59 -10.47
N SER A 174 14.63 -5.07 -9.90
CA SER A 174 14.02 -6.36 -10.28
C SER A 174 12.49 -6.33 -10.48
N PHE A 175 11.82 -5.18 -10.37
CA PHE A 175 10.38 -5.13 -10.63
C PHE A 175 10.11 -5.15 -12.14
N PRO A 176 9.24 -6.03 -12.67
CA PRO A 176 8.90 -6.02 -14.09
C PRO A 176 8.08 -4.77 -14.42
N ALA A 177 8.76 -3.68 -14.76
CA ALA A 177 8.17 -2.38 -15.09
C ALA A 177 7.47 -2.37 -16.47
N ALA A 178 7.37 -3.51 -17.16
CA ALA A 178 6.97 -3.63 -18.57
C ALA A 178 5.59 -3.04 -18.92
N ARG A 179 4.76 -2.69 -17.92
CA ARG A 179 3.48 -2.00 -18.12
C ARG A 179 3.34 -0.64 -17.41
N LEU A 180 4.29 -0.25 -16.56
CA LEU A 180 4.29 1.10 -15.98
C LEU A 180 4.85 2.14 -16.96
N ALA A 181 5.35 1.74 -18.12
CA ALA A 181 5.88 2.64 -19.14
C ALA A 181 4.91 2.77 -20.32
N LEU A 182 3.69 3.28 -20.09
CA LEU A 182 2.79 3.77 -21.16
C LEU A 182 1.97 4.96 -20.64
#